data_AF-A0A1J1J6P2-F1
#
_entry.id   AF-A0A1J1J6P2-F1
#
_cell.length_a   1.000
_cell.length_b   1.000
_cell.length_c   1.000
_cell.angle_alpha   90.00
_cell.angle_beta   90.00
_cell.angle_gamma   90.00
#
_symmetry.space_group_name_H-M   'P 1'
#
loop_
_entity.id
_entity.type
_entity.pdbx_description
1 polymer ?
#
loop_
_entity_poly.entity_id
_entity_poly.type
_entity_poly.pdbx_seq_one_letter_code
_entity_poly.pdbx_strand_id
1 'polypeptide(L)'
;MDLSLIIQQSISLSISGSTLKIYAQSDDEDAGMDDVAINVDGFMDEFFSEVEEIREMIDKIQYNVEEVKKKHSSILSAPQTDEKTKQELEDLMADIKKNANRVRGKLKGIEQSIEQEEQGKSATADLRIRKTQHSTLSRKFVEVMTEYNRTQTDYRERCKARIQRQLEITGKATTNEELEEMLEQGNSAVFTQGIIMETQQAKQTLADIEARHSDIIKLENSIRELHDMFMDMAMLVESQKKIMILICLTVLGLIVCDH
;
A
#
# COMPACT_ATOMS: atom_id res chain seq x y z
N MET A 1 0.10 -21.26 -13.54
CA MET A 1 -1.26 -20.66 -13.65
C MET A 1 -1.07 -19.17 -13.43
N ASP A 2 -1.50 -18.33 -14.38
CA ASP A 2 -1.17 -16.90 -14.42
C ASP A 2 -1.60 -16.16 -13.15
N LEU A 3 -0.62 -15.81 -12.29
CA LEU A 3 -0.78 -14.97 -11.11
C LEU A 3 -1.40 -13.61 -11.48
N SER A 4 -1.08 -13.11 -12.69
CA SER A 4 -1.69 -11.91 -13.29
C SER A 4 -3.19 -12.07 -13.57
N LEU A 5 -3.66 -13.25 -13.95
CA LEU A 5 -5.08 -13.50 -14.25
C LEU A 5 -5.91 -13.60 -12.97
N ILE A 6 -5.34 -14.20 -11.90
CA ILE A 6 -5.96 -14.28 -10.58
C ILE A 6 -6.07 -12.89 -9.95
N ILE A 7 -5.03 -12.06 -10.05
CA ILE A 7 -5.02 -10.67 -9.57
C ILE A 7 -5.99 -9.79 -10.38
N GLN A 8 -6.00 -9.89 -11.72
CA GLN A 8 -6.96 -9.15 -12.55
C GLN A 8 -8.42 -9.57 -12.31
N GLN A 9 -8.69 -10.86 -12.10
CA GLN A 9 -10.05 -11.35 -11.87
C GLN A 9 -10.55 -11.00 -10.47
N SER A 10 -9.66 -10.95 -9.46
CA SER A 10 -9.96 -10.49 -8.11
C SER A 10 -10.28 -8.98 -8.06
N ILE A 11 -9.54 -8.18 -8.84
CA ILE A 11 -9.76 -6.72 -8.94
C ILE A 11 -11.05 -6.41 -9.74
N SER A 12 -11.35 -7.15 -10.81
CA SER A 12 -12.56 -6.95 -11.62
C SER A 12 -13.86 -7.27 -10.87
N LEU A 13 -13.85 -8.24 -9.94
CA LEU A 13 -14.97 -8.52 -9.06
C LEU A 13 -15.19 -7.42 -7.99
N SER A 14 -14.13 -6.73 -7.58
CA SER A 14 -14.17 -5.62 -6.61
C SER A 14 -14.79 -4.33 -7.20
N ILE A 15 -14.55 -4.06 -8.49
CA ILE A 15 -15.10 -2.88 -9.19
C ILE A 15 -16.58 -3.06 -9.52
N SER A 16 -17.04 -4.27 -9.87
CA SER A 16 -18.45 -4.54 -10.22
C SER A 16 -19.39 -4.56 -9.00
N GLY A 17 -18.88 -4.92 -7.81
CA GLY A 17 -19.68 -4.97 -6.57
C GLY A 17 -19.90 -3.61 -5.88
N SER A 18 -19.06 -2.61 -6.18
CA SER A 18 -19.01 -1.35 -5.43
C SER A 18 -19.99 -0.28 -5.92
N THR A 19 -20.60 -0.46 -7.10
CA THR A 19 -21.45 0.57 -7.73
C THR A 19 -22.96 0.36 -7.57
N LEU A 20 -23.44 -0.69 -6.90
CA LEU A 20 -24.87 -1.05 -7.00
C LEU A 20 -25.69 -1.26 -5.71
N LYS A 21 -25.21 -1.00 -4.49
CA LYS A 21 -26.08 -1.14 -3.28
C LYS A 21 -25.81 -0.15 -2.13
N ILE A 22 -25.88 1.16 -2.41
CA ILE A 22 -26.22 2.16 -1.37
C ILE A 22 -27.26 3.12 -1.94
N TYR A 23 -28.44 2.59 -2.30
CA TYR A 23 -29.68 3.34 -2.46
C TYR A 23 -30.81 2.37 -2.11
N ALA A 24 -31.11 2.28 -0.82
CA ALA A 24 -32.40 1.84 -0.26
C ALA A 24 -32.21 1.54 1.23
N GLN A 25 -32.32 2.57 2.07
CA GLN A 25 -33.07 2.44 3.32
C GLN A 25 -33.44 3.85 3.78
N SER A 26 -34.54 4.35 3.23
CA SER A 26 -35.32 5.43 3.81
C SER A 26 -36.37 4.77 4.69
N ASP A 27 -36.21 4.86 6.01
CA ASP A 27 -37.29 4.66 6.96
C ASP A 27 -37.33 5.91 7.86
N ASP A 28 -38.51 6.51 7.91
CA ASP A 28 -38.86 7.80 8.49
C ASP A 28 -38.62 7.90 10.01
N GLU A 29 -38.01 8.99 10.48
CA GLU A 29 -38.04 9.42 11.89
C GLU A 29 -38.95 10.65 12.03
N ASP A 30 -40.11 10.47 12.66
CA ASP A 30 -40.87 11.53 13.34
C ASP A 30 -40.74 11.33 14.85
N ALA A 31 -39.93 12.16 15.52
CA ALA A 31 -40.09 12.54 16.92
C ALA A 31 -39.05 13.60 17.35
N GLY A 32 -39.53 14.83 17.57
CA GLY A 32 -39.11 15.69 18.67
C GLY A 32 -37.72 16.35 18.59
N MET A 33 -37.67 17.54 17.97
CA MET A 33 -36.61 18.51 18.19
C MET A 33 -36.68 19.03 19.64
N ASP A 34 -35.77 18.59 20.50
CA ASP A 34 -35.48 19.26 21.77
C ASP A 34 -34.09 19.90 21.65
N ASP A 35 -34.09 21.22 21.45
CA ASP A 35 -32.92 22.06 21.24
C ASP A 35 -32.17 22.23 22.57
N VAL A 36 -31.34 21.25 22.91
CA VAL A 36 -30.36 21.40 23.99
C VAL A 36 -29.16 22.10 23.40
N ALA A 37 -29.08 23.42 23.62
CA ALA A 37 -27.87 24.20 23.43
C ALA A 37 -26.76 23.63 24.32
N ILE A 38 -25.96 22.71 23.77
CA ILE A 38 -24.74 22.23 24.39
C ILE A 38 -23.72 23.37 24.32
N ASN A 39 -23.21 23.79 25.47
CA ASN A 39 -22.15 24.78 25.57
C ASN A 39 -20.87 24.19 24.95
N VAL A 40 -20.57 24.58 23.69
CA VAL A 40 -19.43 24.10 22.89
C VAL A 40 -18.23 25.01 23.14
N ASP A 41 -17.53 24.82 24.27
CA ASP A 41 -16.20 25.40 24.47
C ASP A 41 -15.32 24.34 25.15
N GLY A 42 -14.38 23.74 24.41
CA GLY A 42 -13.39 22.80 24.93
C GLY A 42 -13.75 21.30 24.92
N PHE A 43 -14.99 20.92 24.59
CA PHE A 43 -15.40 19.51 24.59
C PHE A 43 -14.91 18.82 23.31
N MET A 44 -14.03 17.82 23.44
CA MET A 44 -13.43 17.03 22.36
C MET A 44 -12.39 17.72 21.48
N ASP A 45 -11.94 18.94 21.81
CA ASP A 45 -10.95 19.67 21.02
C ASP A 45 -9.64 18.89 20.83
N GLU A 46 -9.15 18.22 21.88
CA GLU A 46 -7.95 17.38 21.81
C GLU A 46 -8.16 16.18 20.87
N PHE A 47 -9.32 15.54 20.94
CA PHE A 47 -9.65 14.41 20.05
C PHE A 47 -9.79 14.86 18.59
N PHE A 48 -10.47 15.98 18.33
CA PHE A 48 -10.60 16.51 16.98
C PHE A 48 -9.26 16.99 16.42
N SER A 49 -8.39 17.56 17.26
CA SER A 49 -7.01 17.87 16.87
C SER A 49 -6.23 16.61 16.49
N GLU A 50 -6.40 15.51 17.22
CA GLU A 50 -5.76 14.23 16.88
C GLU A 50 -6.30 13.66 15.57
N VAL A 51 -7.63 13.70 15.36
CA VAL A 51 -8.29 13.28 14.12
C VAL A 51 -7.77 14.07 12.92
N GLU A 52 -7.64 15.39 13.04
CA GLU A 52 -7.14 16.23 11.95
C GLU A 52 -5.67 15.96 11.67
N GLU A 53 -4.81 15.75 12.69
CA GLU A 53 -3.42 15.37 12.48
C GLU A 53 -3.31 14.02 11.72
N ILE A 54 -4.15 13.04 12.06
CA ILE A 54 -4.20 11.76 11.33
C ILE A 54 -4.60 11.99 9.88
N ARG A 55 -5.63 12.81 9.64
CA ARG A 55 -6.13 13.12 8.31
C ARG A 55 -5.06 13.78 7.44
N GLU A 56 -4.38 14.80 7.96
CA GLU A 56 -3.29 15.48 7.27
C GLU A 56 -2.14 14.52 6.92
N MET A 57 -1.78 13.61 7.84
CA MET A 57 -0.77 12.59 7.56
C MET A 57 -1.21 11.62 6.47
N ILE A 58 -2.47 11.18 6.45
CA ILE A 58 -3.02 10.33 5.38
C ILE A 58 -2.98 11.07 4.04
N ASP A 59 -3.39 12.34 4.00
CA ASP A 59 -3.35 13.17 2.79
C ASP A 59 -1.91 13.37 2.29
N LYS A 60 -0.95 13.56 3.20
CA LYS A 60 0.48 13.62 2.86
C LYS A 60 0.99 12.29 2.28
N ILE A 61 0.58 11.15 2.84
CA ILE A 61 0.93 9.84 2.27
C ILE A 61 0.37 9.73 0.86
N GLN A 62 -0.91 10.05 0.66
CA GLN A 62 -1.56 9.98 -0.66
C GLN A 62 -0.83 10.83 -1.69
N TYR A 63 -0.46 12.06 -1.33
CA TYR A 63 0.36 12.93 -2.20
C TYR A 63 1.71 12.27 -2.55
N ASN A 64 2.42 11.76 -1.54
CA ASN A 64 3.72 11.13 -1.76
C ASN A 64 3.61 9.87 -2.64
N VAL A 65 2.53 9.09 -2.55
CA VAL A 65 2.28 7.92 -3.41
C VAL A 65 2.19 8.34 -4.89
N GLU A 66 1.49 9.43 -5.18
CA GLU A 66 1.41 9.97 -6.54
C GLU A 66 2.76 10.48 -7.05
N GLU A 67 3.58 11.09 -6.18
CA GLU A 67 4.94 11.50 -6.54
C GLU A 67 5.85 10.29 -6.80
N VAL A 68 5.76 9.23 -5.98
CA VAL A 68 6.48 7.96 -6.18
C VAL A 68 6.16 7.39 -7.56
N LYS A 69 4.88 7.36 -7.95
CA LYS A 69 4.42 6.88 -9.26
C LYS A 69 5.06 7.66 -10.41
N LYS A 70 5.16 8.99 -10.30
CA LYS A 70 5.83 9.85 -11.30
C LYS A 70 7.33 9.56 -11.37
N LYS A 71 8.01 9.43 -10.21
CA LYS A 71 9.44 9.15 -10.14
C LYS A 71 9.77 7.77 -10.72
N HIS A 72 9.00 6.75 -10.37
CA HIS A 72 9.07 5.42 -10.97
C HIS A 72 8.94 5.46 -12.50
N SER A 73 7.96 6.20 -13.02
CA SER A 73 7.81 6.36 -14.47
C SER A 73 9.02 7.06 -15.11
N SER A 74 9.58 8.08 -14.45
CA SER A 74 10.76 8.82 -14.94
C SER A 74 12.03 7.94 -14.94
N ILE A 75 12.18 7.08 -13.94
CA ILE A 75 13.30 6.14 -13.84
C ILE A 75 13.24 5.10 -14.97
N LEU A 76 12.04 4.67 -15.36
CA LEU A 76 11.88 3.68 -16.42
C LEU A 76 12.01 4.26 -17.83
N SER A 77 11.72 5.55 -18.02
CA SER A 77 11.81 6.21 -19.33
C SER A 77 13.22 6.67 -19.70
N ALA A 78 14.11 6.82 -18.71
CA ALA A 78 15.49 7.27 -18.92
C ALA A 78 16.47 6.07 -19.11
N PRO A 79 17.37 6.11 -20.11
CA PRO A 79 18.42 5.09 -20.28
C PRO A 79 19.47 5.09 -19.16
N GLN A 80 19.67 6.24 -18.53
CA GLN A 80 20.54 6.45 -17.38
C GLN A 80 19.68 7.11 -16.31
N THR A 81 19.62 6.51 -15.14
CA THR A 81 18.89 7.09 -14.01
C THR A 81 19.69 8.25 -13.44
N ASP A 82 19.03 9.39 -13.30
CA ASP A 82 19.58 10.53 -12.57
C ASP A 82 19.60 10.20 -11.06
N GLU A 83 20.78 10.31 -10.44
CA GLU A 83 20.99 9.95 -9.03
C GLU A 83 20.15 10.82 -8.10
N LYS A 84 19.90 12.08 -8.49
CA LYS A 84 19.01 12.97 -7.77
C LYS A 84 17.57 12.45 -7.77
N THR A 85 17.07 11.95 -8.91
CA THR A 85 15.74 11.34 -9.01
C THR A 85 15.61 10.09 -8.13
N LYS A 86 16.67 9.28 -8.01
CA LYS A 86 16.70 8.13 -7.08
C LYS A 86 16.66 8.58 -5.62
N GLN A 87 17.46 9.57 -5.24
CA GLN A 87 17.46 10.10 -3.88
C GLN A 87 16.08 10.65 -3.50
N GLU A 88 15.45 11.42 -4.39
CA GLU A 88 14.10 11.95 -4.17
C GLU A 88 13.06 10.83 -4.01
N LEU A 89 13.19 9.72 -4.75
CA LEU A 89 12.33 8.55 -4.58
C LEU A 89 12.54 7.89 -3.20
N GLU A 90 13.79 7.72 -2.77
CA GLU A 90 14.11 7.14 -1.46
C GLU A 90 13.57 8.01 -0.31
N ASP A 91 13.70 9.33 -0.43
CA ASP A 91 13.17 10.30 0.54
C ASP A 91 11.64 10.20 0.63
N LEU A 92 10.94 10.10 -0.51
CA LEU A 92 9.48 9.92 -0.57
C LEU A 92 9.05 8.59 0.10
N MET A 93 9.75 7.49 -0.18
CA MET A 93 9.48 6.19 0.43
C MET A 93 9.70 6.22 1.95
N ALA A 94 10.76 6.88 2.41
CA ALA A 94 11.04 7.04 3.84
C ALA A 94 9.95 7.90 4.53
N ASP A 95 9.49 8.97 3.88
CA ASP A 95 8.43 9.82 4.38
C ASP A 95 7.08 9.09 4.44
N ILE A 96 6.73 8.29 3.43
CA ILE A 96 5.54 7.42 3.44
C ILE A 96 5.61 6.47 4.63
N LYS A 97 6.73 5.75 4.81
CA LYS A 97 6.94 4.82 5.93
C LYS A 97 6.79 5.51 7.28
N LYS A 98 7.38 6.69 7.44
CA LYS A 98 7.33 7.46 8.69
C LYS A 98 5.89 7.90 9.01
N ASN A 99 5.18 8.47 8.05
CA ASN A 99 3.81 8.93 8.27
C ASN A 99 2.85 7.76 8.50
N ALA A 100 3.00 6.67 7.75
CA ALA A 100 2.17 5.48 7.92
C ALA A 100 2.32 4.85 9.32
N ASN A 101 3.55 4.81 9.86
CA ASN A 101 3.79 4.35 11.23
C ASN A 101 3.16 5.26 12.29
N ARG A 102 3.19 6.59 12.07
CA ARG A 102 2.54 7.56 12.97
C ARG A 102 1.02 7.43 12.94
N VAL A 103 0.43 7.32 11.75
CA VAL A 103 -1.02 7.08 11.58
C VAL A 103 -1.43 5.79 12.27
N ARG A 104 -0.70 4.69 12.04
CA ARG A 104 -0.92 3.41 12.72
C ARG A 104 -0.91 3.57 14.24
N GLY A 105 0.10 4.24 14.80
CA GLY A 105 0.24 4.43 16.24
C GLY A 105 -0.93 5.22 16.85
N LYS A 106 -1.36 6.30 16.19
CA LYS A 106 -2.49 7.11 16.65
C LYS A 106 -3.83 6.39 16.54
N LEU A 107 -4.09 5.68 15.43
CA LEU A 107 -5.31 4.90 15.28
C LEU A 107 -5.44 3.84 16.39
N LYS A 108 -4.34 3.15 16.72
CA LYS A 108 -4.29 2.21 17.84
C LYS A 108 -4.52 2.89 19.20
N GLY A 109 -4.02 4.11 19.38
CA GLY A 109 -4.29 4.91 20.58
C GLY A 109 -5.77 5.24 20.76
N ILE A 110 -6.43 5.68 19.67
CA ILE A 110 -7.86 5.96 19.66
C ILE A 110 -8.68 4.70 19.97
N GLU A 111 -8.31 3.57 19.38
CA GLU A 111 -8.97 2.27 19.65
C GLU A 111 -8.88 1.87 21.12
N GLN A 112 -7.70 1.97 21.75
CA GLN A 112 -7.53 1.68 23.17
C GLN A 112 -8.37 2.61 24.06
N SER A 113 -8.50 3.88 23.68
CA SER A 113 -9.40 4.83 24.36
C SER A 113 -10.87 4.38 24.27
N ILE A 114 -11.30 3.93 23.08
CA ILE A 114 -12.66 3.41 22.84
C ILE A 114 -12.93 2.18 23.71
N GLU A 115 -12.00 1.21 23.75
CA GLU A 115 -12.16 -0.02 24.55
C GLU A 115 -12.24 0.25 26.05
N GLN A 116 -11.48 1.23 26.57
CA GLN A 116 -11.52 1.63 27.97
C GLN A 116 -12.87 2.27 28.34
N GLU A 117 -13.40 3.13 27.48
CA GLU A 117 -14.70 3.78 27.69
C GLU A 117 -15.87 2.78 27.61
N GLU A 118 -15.78 1.75 26.76
CA GLU A 118 -16.79 0.69 26.67
C GLU A 118 -16.92 -0.13 27.96
N GLN A 119 -15.81 -0.41 28.66
CA GLN A 119 -15.82 -1.13 29.93
C GLN A 119 -16.55 -0.38 31.04
N GLY A 120 -16.64 0.95 30.93
CA GLY A 120 -17.38 1.83 31.83
C GLY A 120 -18.92 1.78 31.66
N LYS A 121 -19.45 1.01 30.69
CA LYS A 121 -20.90 0.81 30.42
C LYS A 121 -21.71 2.09 30.15
N SER A 122 -21.09 3.19 29.74
CA SER A 122 -21.82 4.39 29.30
C SER A 122 -21.72 4.55 27.79
N ALA A 123 -22.77 4.19 27.06
CA ALA A 123 -22.88 4.46 25.63
C ALA A 123 -23.19 5.95 25.42
N THR A 124 -22.16 6.79 25.47
CA THR A 124 -22.26 8.24 25.30
C THR A 124 -22.25 8.62 23.82
N ALA A 125 -22.79 9.81 23.51
CA ALA A 125 -22.62 10.42 22.17
C ALA A 125 -21.13 10.54 21.80
N ASP A 126 -20.27 10.78 22.78
CA ASP A 126 -18.82 10.87 22.65
C ASP A 126 -18.20 9.59 22.08
N LEU A 127 -18.52 8.45 22.69
CA LEU A 127 -18.05 7.13 22.27
C LEU A 127 -18.49 6.81 20.83
N ARG A 128 -19.69 7.24 20.43
CA ARG A 128 -20.19 7.07 19.06
C ARG A 128 -19.37 7.92 18.07
N ILE A 129 -19.07 9.17 18.42
CA ILE A 129 -18.24 10.06 17.58
C ILE A 129 -16.84 9.45 17.41
N ARG A 130 -16.20 9.01 18.50
CA ARG A 130 -14.86 8.39 18.48
C ARG A 130 -14.82 7.16 17.57
N LYS A 131 -15.78 6.24 17.71
CA LYS A 131 -15.91 5.05 16.86
C LYS A 131 -16.09 5.38 15.38
N THR A 132 -16.97 6.35 15.06
CA THR A 132 -17.22 6.75 13.67
C THR A 132 -15.98 7.38 13.04
N GLN A 133 -15.28 8.26 13.76
CA GLN A 133 -14.04 8.88 13.28
C GLN A 133 -12.93 7.85 13.09
N HIS A 134 -12.71 6.98 14.09
CA HIS A 134 -11.75 5.88 14.00
C HIS A 134 -12.03 5.00 12.77
N SER A 135 -13.28 4.55 12.57
CA SER A 135 -13.64 3.73 11.41
C SER A 135 -13.41 4.45 10.07
N THR A 136 -13.62 5.76 10.02
CA THR A 136 -13.49 6.54 8.78
C THR A 136 -12.02 6.73 8.42
N LEU A 137 -11.20 7.13 9.40
CA LEU A 137 -9.75 7.30 9.22
C LEU A 137 -9.07 5.97 8.90
N SER A 138 -9.42 4.87 9.59
CA SER A 138 -8.86 3.54 9.32
C SER A 138 -9.19 3.07 7.90
N ARG A 139 -10.42 3.31 7.41
CA ARG A 139 -10.79 2.98 6.02
C ARG A 139 -9.96 3.76 5.01
N LYS A 140 -9.85 5.09 5.20
CA LYS A 140 -9.08 5.96 4.31
C LYS A 140 -7.58 5.59 4.31
N PHE A 141 -7.04 5.25 5.48
CA PHE A 141 -5.66 4.80 5.60
C PHE A 141 -5.42 3.51 4.81
N VAL A 142 -6.27 2.49 5.00
CA VAL A 142 -6.18 1.22 4.25
C VAL A 142 -6.29 1.44 2.74
N GLU A 143 -7.17 2.33 2.29
CA GLU A 143 -7.32 2.68 0.87
C GLU A 143 -6.01 3.25 0.30
N VAL A 144 -5.44 4.26 0.95
CA VAL A 144 -4.18 4.90 0.51
C VAL A 144 -3.02 3.91 0.53
N MET A 145 -2.90 3.08 1.57
CA MET A 145 -1.82 2.09 1.66
C MET A 145 -1.96 0.96 0.63
N THR A 146 -3.19 0.66 0.22
CA THR A 146 -3.48 -0.31 -0.85
C THR A 146 -3.06 0.24 -2.21
N GLU A 147 -3.35 1.52 -2.50
CA GLU A 147 -2.88 2.17 -3.72
C GLU A 147 -1.34 2.29 -3.75
N TYR A 148 -0.71 2.52 -2.59
CA TYR A 148 0.74 2.48 -2.49
C TYR A 148 1.30 1.08 -2.83
N ASN A 149 0.73 0.02 -2.26
CA ASN A 149 1.14 -1.36 -2.58
C ASN A 149 0.98 -1.66 -4.08
N ARG A 150 -0.15 -1.26 -4.68
CA ARG A 150 -0.39 -1.40 -6.12
C ARG A 150 0.68 -0.68 -6.94
N THR A 151 1.04 0.54 -6.56
CA THR A 151 2.08 1.32 -7.24
C THR A 151 3.44 0.61 -7.19
N GLN A 152 3.79 0.00 -6.05
CA GLN A 152 5.03 -0.77 -5.90
C GLN A 152 5.04 -2.04 -6.77
N THR A 153 3.94 -2.80 -6.76
CA THR A 153 3.79 -4.03 -7.57
C THR A 153 3.84 -3.72 -9.06
N ASP A 154 3.14 -2.68 -9.52
CA ASP A 154 3.17 -2.24 -10.91
C ASP A 154 4.59 -1.85 -11.35
N TYR A 155 5.37 -1.21 -10.46
CA TYR A 155 6.75 -0.84 -10.76
C TYR A 155 7.70 -2.05 -10.76
N ARG A 156 7.51 -3.02 -9.86
CA ARG A 156 8.23 -4.30 -9.85
C ARG A 156 8.07 -5.04 -11.18
N GLU A 157 6.83 -5.19 -11.65
CA GLU A 157 6.53 -5.88 -12.93
C GLU A 157 7.18 -5.17 -14.12
N ARG A 158 7.19 -3.83 -14.13
CA ARG A 158 7.89 -3.06 -15.17
C ARG A 158 9.41 -3.23 -15.11
N CYS A 159 9.99 -3.34 -13.92
CA CYS A 159 11.42 -3.63 -13.77
C CYS A 159 11.75 -5.03 -14.27
N LYS A 160 10.94 -6.04 -13.92
CA LYS A 160 11.06 -7.41 -14.43
C LYS A 160 11.02 -7.45 -15.95
N ALA A 161 10.02 -6.82 -16.57
CA ALA A 161 9.89 -6.76 -18.03
C ALA A 161 11.09 -6.06 -18.70
N ARG A 162 11.68 -5.04 -18.07
CA ARG A 162 12.92 -4.42 -18.57
C ARG A 162 14.10 -5.37 -18.49
N ILE A 163 14.29 -6.09 -17.38
CA ILE A 163 15.38 -7.07 -17.23
C ILE A 163 15.25 -8.16 -18.29
N GLN A 164 14.04 -8.70 -18.48
CA GLN A 164 13.77 -9.72 -19.51
C GLN A 164 14.20 -9.25 -20.89
N ARG A 165 13.77 -8.05 -21.29
CA ARG A 165 14.14 -7.45 -22.58
C ARG A 165 15.64 -7.25 -22.72
N GLN A 166 16.33 -6.85 -21.65
CA GLN A 166 17.78 -6.70 -21.64
C GLN A 166 18.51 -8.04 -21.81
N LEU A 167 18.02 -9.12 -21.19
CA LEU A 167 18.56 -10.47 -21.37
C LEU A 167 18.38 -10.97 -22.81
N GLU A 168 17.21 -10.74 -23.42
CA GLU A 168 16.94 -11.09 -24.82
C GLU A 168 17.90 -10.38 -25.79
N ILE A 169 18.23 -9.10 -25.54
CA ILE A 169 19.20 -8.34 -26.34
C ILE A 169 20.60 -8.97 -26.26
N THR A 170 20.97 -9.55 -25.11
CA THR A 170 22.25 -10.28 -24.96
C THR A 170 22.23 -11.69 -25.56
N GLY A 171 21.10 -12.12 -26.12
CA GLY A 171 20.93 -13.43 -26.73
C GLY A 171 20.55 -14.54 -25.74
N LYS A 172 20.22 -14.19 -24.49
CA LYS A 172 19.72 -15.12 -23.47
C LYS A 172 18.19 -15.03 -23.45
N ALA A 173 17.53 -15.95 -24.14
CA ALA A 173 16.09 -16.14 -23.97
C ALA A 173 15.85 -16.69 -22.55
N THR A 174 14.94 -16.06 -21.79
CA THR A 174 14.62 -16.46 -20.41
C THR A 174 13.11 -16.41 -20.25
N THR A 175 12.53 -17.49 -19.76
CA THR A 175 11.08 -17.55 -19.49
C THR A 175 10.73 -16.67 -18.29
N ASN A 176 9.43 -16.38 -18.11
CA ASN A 176 8.99 -15.57 -16.97
C ASN A 176 9.26 -16.26 -15.63
N GLU A 177 9.17 -17.59 -15.61
CA GLU A 177 9.43 -18.45 -14.46
C GLU A 177 10.92 -18.49 -14.12
N GLU A 178 11.78 -18.74 -15.13
CA GLU A 178 13.23 -18.72 -14.94
C GLU A 178 13.72 -17.34 -14.46
N LEU A 179 13.15 -16.27 -15.00
CA LEU A 179 13.49 -14.92 -14.57
C LEU A 179 13.08 -14.67 -13.11
N GLU A 180 11.94 -15.19 -12.67
CA GLU A 180 11.50 -15.07 -11.28
C GLU A 180 12.46 -15.80 -10.34
N GLU A 181 12.81 -17.05 -10.66
CA GLU A 181 13.80 -17.82 -9.89
C GLU A 181 15.15 -17.08 -9.80
N MET A 182 15.58 -16.42 -10.89
CA MET A 182 16.80 -15.61 -10.89
C MET A 182 16.71 -14.38 -9.99
N LEU A 183 15.53 -13.76 -9.87
CA LEU A 183 15.29 -12.62 -8.97
C LEU A 183 15.26 -13.09 -7.50
N GLU A 184 14.61 -14.22 -7.21
CA GLU A 184 14.49 -14.79 -5.86
C GLU A 184 15.83 -15.22 -5.27
N GLN A 185 16.75 -15.72 -6.10
CA GLN A 185 18.10 -16.10 -5.66
C GLN A 185 18.90 -14.92 -5.11
N GLY A 186 18.50 -13.67 -5.39
CA GLY A 186 19.12 -12.45 -4.88
C GLY A 186 20.59 -12.25 -5.29
N ASN A 187 21.11 -13.12 -6.16
CA ASN A 187 22.51 -13.13 -6.57
C ASN A 187 22.65 -12.48 -7.96
N SER A 188 23.14 -11.25 -8.00
CA SER A 188 23.36 -10.50 -9.25
C SER A 188 24.33 -11.20 -10.22
N ALA A 189 25.19 -12.10 -9.74
CA ALA A 189 26.08 -12.89 -10.59
C ALA A 189 25.32 -13.83 -11.54
N VAL A 190 24.09 -14.22 -11.21
CA VAL A 190 23.26 -15.10 -12.06
C VAL A 190 22.91 -14.42 -13.40
N PHE A 191 22.86 -13.09 -13.43
CA PHE A 191 22.70 -12.32 -14.67
C PHE A 191 24.00 -12.21 -15.49
N THR A 192 25.17 -12.25 -14.84
CA THR A 192 26.47 -12.24 -15.53
C THR A 192 26.84 -13.58 -16.15
N GLN A 193 26.23 -14.67 -15.69
CA GLN A 193 26.58 -16.03 -16.08
C GLN A 193 26.10 -16.32 -17.52
N GLY A 194 27.06 -16.37 -18.45
CA GLY A 194 26.84 -16.63 -19.87
C GLY A 194 26.87 -15.41 -20.79
N ILE A 195 27.01 -14.18 -20.25
CA ILE A 195 27.15 -12.97 -21.06
C ILE A 195 28.63 -12.72 -21.35
N ILE A 196 29.01 -12.73 -22.63
CA ILE A 196 30.37 -12.39 -23.07
C ILE A 196 30.55 -10.87 -22.91
N MET A 197 31.24 -10.44 -21.84
CA MET A 197 31.47 -9.02 -21.47
C MET A 197 32.47 -8.27 -22.38
N GLU A 198 32.77 -8.78 -23.57
CA GLU A 198 33.78 -8.21 -24.47
C GLU A 198 33.32 -6.91 -25.14
N THR A 199 32.01 -6.69 -25.23
CA THR A 199 31.46 -5.47 -25.85
C THR A 199 31.06 -4.43 -24.79
N GLN A 200 31.26 -3.14 -25.11
CA GLN A 200 30.79 -2.03 -24.28
C GLN A 200 29.26 -2.08 -24.09
N GLN A 201 28.54 -2.60 -25.09
CA GLN A 201 27.09 -2.80 -25.04
C GLN A 201 26.69 -3.83 -23.98
N ALA A 202 27.36 -4.99 -23.92
CA ALA A 202 27.09 -6.00 -22.90
C ALA A 202 27.33 -5.48 -21.48
N LYS A 203 28.38 -4.67 -21.27
CA LYS A 203 28.65 -4.03 -19.97
C LYS A 203 27.55 -3.05 -19.57
N GLN A 204 27.06 -2.24 -20.50
CA GLN A 204 25.99 -1.28 -20.25
C GLN A 204 24.67 -1.99 -19.93
N THR A 205 24.35 -3.06 -20.65
CA THR A 205 23.16 -3.88 -20.42
C THR A 205 23.19 -4.53 -19.03
N LEU A 206 24.34 -5.08 -18.63
CA LEU A 206 24.52 -5.66 -17.31
C LEU A 206 24.31 -4.61 -16.19
N ALA A 207 24.91 -3.43 -16.34
CA ALA A 207 24.73 -2.34 -15.36
C ALA A 207 23.27 -1.90 -15.22
N ASP A 208 22.49 -1.90 -16.31
CA ASP A 208 21.04 -1.64 -16.26
C ASP A 208 20.31 -2.76 -15.50
N ILE A 209 20.62 -4.03 -15.80
CA ILE A 209 20.04 -5.19 -15.10
C ILE A 209 20.32 -5.12 -13.59
N GLU A 210 21.57 -4.89 -13.18
CA GLU A 210 21.95 -4.77 -11.76
C GLU A 210 21.22 -3.61 -11.07
N ALA A 211 21.11 -2.46 -11.74
CA ALA A 211 20.38 -1.32 -11.21
C ALA A 211 18.88 -1.62 -11.03
N ARG A 212 18.24 -2.30 -12.01
CA ARG A 212 16.82 -2.71 -11.91
C ARG A 212 16.62 -3.76 -10.82
N HIS A 213 17.53 -4.72 -10.68
CA HIS A 213 17.49 -5.74 -9.64
C HIS A 213 17.61 -5.13 -8.24
N SER A 214 18.52 -4.16 -8.06
CA SER A 214 18.63 -3.41 -6.80
C SER A 214 17.33 -2.66 -6.46
N ASP A 215 16.67 -2.07 -7.46
CA ASP A 215 15.36 -1.45 -7.27
C ASP A 215 14.31 -2.48 -6.81
N ILE A 216 14.26 -3.67 -7.43
CA ILE A 216 13.33 -4.75 -7.04
C ILE A 216 13.52 -5.16 -5.56
N ILE A 217 14.77 -5.36 -5.12
CA ILE A 217 15.06 -5.72 -3.72
C ILE A 217 14.53 -4.65 -2.75
N LYS A 218 14.70 -3.37 -3.08
CA LYS A 218 14.20 -2.25 -2.25
C LYS A 218 12.67 -2.26 -2.19
N LEU A 219 11.99 -2.55 -3.30
CA LEU A 219 10.54 -2.67 -3.35
C LEU A 219 10.03 -3.83 -2.51
N GLU A 220 10.65 -5.00 -2.58
CA GLU A 220 10.24 -6.17 -1.82
C GLU A 220 10.37 -5.95 -0.31
N ASN A 221 11.43 -5.26 0.13
CA ASN A 221 11.55 -4.83 1.52
C ASN A 221 10.43 -3.85 1.92
N SER A 222 10.11 -2.88 1.05
CA SER A 222 9.00 -1.95 1.29
C SER A 222 7.65 -2.67 1.36
N ILE A 223 7.38 -3.63 0.47
CA ILE A 223 6.15 -4.43 0.46
C ILE A 223 6.03 -5.31 1.71
N ARG A 224 7.14 -5.91 2.18
CA ARG A 224 7.16 -6.69 3.42
C ARG A 224 6.80 -5.85 4.65
N GLU A 225 7.29 -4.61 4.71
CA GLU A 225 6.92 -3.69 5.80
C GLU A 225 5.45 -3.27 5.74
N LEU A 226 4.87 -3.12 4.54
CA LEU A 226 3.43 -2.88 4.38
C LEU A 226 2.61 -4.06 4.84
N HIS A 227 3.07 -5.29 4.56
CA HIS A 227 2.41 -6.51 4.99
C HIS A 227 2.29 -6.56 6.52
N ASP A 228 3.38 -6.31 7.25
CA ASP A 228 3.36 -6.29 8.72
C ASP A 228 2.36 -5.25 9.26
N MET A 229 2.30 -4.09 8.60
CA MET A 229 1.34 -3.04 8.94
C MET A 229 -0.11 -3.46 8.68
N PHE A 230 -0.39 -4.15 7.57
CA PHE A 230 -1.73 -4.65 7.26
C PHE A 230 -2.17 -5.77 8.20
N MET A 231 -1.25 -6.63 8.65
CA MET A 231 -1.57 -7.66 9.65
C MET A 231 -1.96 -7.04 10.99
N ASP A 232 -1.24 -6.01 11.43
CA ASP A 232 -1.61 -5.25 12.62
C ASP A 232 -2.99 -4.59 12.48
N MET A 233 -3.28 -3.94 11.33
CA MET A 233 -4.57 -3.30 11.09
C MET A 233 -5.72 -4.29 10.91
N ALA A 234 -5.47 -5.48 10.36
CA ALA A 234 -6.49 -6.51 10.23
C ALA A 234 -6.99 -7.00 11.61
N MET A 235 -6.10 -7.05 12.61
CA MET A 235 -6.47 -7.33 14.00
C MET A 235 -7.31 -6.22 14.63
N LEU A 236 -7.08 -4.95 14.26
CA LEU A 236 -7.87 -3.80 14.76
C LEU A 236 -9.28 -3.71 14.14
N VAL A 237 -9.51 -4.35 12.98
CA VAL A 237 -10.76 -4.22 12.20
C VAL A 237 -11.69 -5.43 12.42
N GLU A 238 -11.54 -6.19 13.51
CA GLU A 238 -12.42 -7.33 13.82
C GLU A 238 -13.91 -6.98 14.00
N SER A 239 -14.24 -5.70 14.22
CA SER A 239 -15.64 -5.23 14.21
C SER A 239 -16.24 -5.01 12.79
N GLN A 240 -15.45 -5.08 11.71
CA GLN A 240 -15.92 -4.95 10.31
C GLN A 240 -15.38 -6.07 9.41
N LYS A 241 -15.97 -7.26 9.58
CA LYS A 241 -15.71 -8.53 8.86
C LYS A 241 -15.67 -8.51 7.32
N LYS A 242 -15.86 -7.36 6.65
CA LYS A 242 -15.87 -7.26 5.17
C LYS A 242 -14.51 -6.89 4.56
N ILE A 243 -13.63 -6.17 5.27
CA ILE A 243 -12.31 -5.77 4.75
C ILE A 243 -11.31 -6.94 4.83
N MET A 244 -11.42 -7.75 5.90
CA MET A 244 -10.58 -8.93 6.15
C MET A 244 -10.58 -9.94 4.98
N ILE A 245 -11.72 -10.15 4.32
CA ILE A 245 -11.83 -11.11 3.21
C ILE A 245 -11.02 -10.64 1.99
N LEU A 246 -10.90 -9.33 1.77
CA LEU A 246 -10.27 -8.79 0.57
C LEU A 246 -8.73 -8.81 0.67
N ILE A 247 -8.17 -8.48 1.83
CA ILE A 247 -6.71 -8.50 2.03
C ILE A 247 -6.20 -9.93 2.16
N CYS A 248 -6.90 -10.81 2.90
CA CYS A 248 -6.52 -12.22 3.00
C CYS A 248 -6.54 -12.91 1.63
N LEU A 249 -7.51 -12.68 0.74
CA LEU A 249 -7.48 -13.31 -0.59
C LEU A 249 -6.35 -12.76 -1.48
N THR A 250 -6.05 -11.46 -1.40
CA THR A 250 -5.01 -10.85 -2.24
C THR A 250 -3.61 -11.26 -1.78
N VAL A 251 -3.41 -11.41 -0.47
CA VAL A 251 -2.12 -11.74 0.15
C VAL A 251 -1.91 -13.25 0.29
N LEU A 252 -2.92 -14.06 0.70
CA LEU A 252 -2.79 -15.52 0.62
C LEU A 252 -2.69 -16.00 -0.83
N GLY A 253 -3.28 -15.30 -1.81
CA GLY A 253 -3.08 -15.62 -3.22
C GLY A 253 -1.62 -15.47 -3.68
N LEU A 254 -0.87 -14.56 -3.04
CA LEU A 254 0.58 -14.40 -3.28
C LEU A 254 1.41 -15.40 -2.47
N ILE A 255 1.01 -15.74 -1.24
CA ILE A 255 1.78 -16.63 -0.34
C ILE A 255 1.49 -18.13 -0.58
N VAL A 256 0.31 -18.52 -1.06
CA VAL A 256 -0.04 -19.93 -1.33
C VAL A 256 0.44 -20.41 -2.71
N CYS A 257 0.84 -19.49 -3.59
CA CYS A 257 1.60 -19.84 -4.79
C CYS A 257 3.10 -20.09 -4.53
N ASP A 258 3.53 -20.00 -3.27
CA ASP A 258 4.92 -20.17 -2.80
C ASP A 258 5.21 -21.63 -2.30
N HIS A 259 4.42 -22.62 -2.72
CA HIS A 259 4.69 -24.04 -2.48
C HIS A 259 4.29 -24.97 -3.63
#